data_AF-A0AAW0B9C3-F1
#
_entry.id   AF-A0AAW0B9C3-F1
#
_cell.length_a   1.000
_cell.length_b   1.000
_cell.length_c   1.000
_cell.angle_alpha   90.00
_cell.angle_beta   90.00
_cell.angle_gamma   90.00
#
_symmetry.space_group_name_H-M   'P 1'
#
loop_
_entity.id
_entity.type
_entity.pdbx_description
1 polymer ?
#
loop_
_entity_poly.entity_id
_entity_poly.type
_entity_poly.pdbx_seq_one_letter_code
_entity_poly.pdbx_strand_id
1 'polypeptide(L)' 'MPSIHFPEFPEDIPTHPLLVIDYSLRDQNEIDKLWGAATNLGFWYLNNHGADELAEGMFQMAAETMARYWCRWVKIKK' A
#
# COMPACT_ATOMS: atom_id res chain seq x y z
N MET A 1 26.82 15.48 16.87
CA MET A 1 25.75 16.05 16.00
C MET A 1 24.65 16.54 16.92
N PRO A 2 24.11 17.76 16.74
CA PRO A 2 22.95 18.19 17.51
C PRO A 2 21.82 17.21 17.22
N SER A 3 21.27 16.60 18.27
CA SER A 3 20.16 15.66 18.19
C SER A 3 18.94 16.39 17.62
N ILE A 4 18.50 15.99 16.43
CA ILE A 4 17.22 16.42 15.89
C ILE A 4 16.15 15.71 16.72
N HIS A 5 15.58 16.42 17.69
CA HIS A 5 14.50 15.88 18.52
C HIS A 5 13.19 16.02 17.72
N PHE A 6 12.72 14.91 17.16
CA PHE A 6 11.40 14.87 16.54
C PHE A 6 10.33 14.76 17.63
N PRO A 7 9.15 15.36 17.43
CA PRO A 7 8.02 15.09 18.31
C PRO A 7 7.63 13.61 18.18
N GLU A 8 7.26 12.99 19.30
CA GLU A 8 6.70 11.64 19.31
C GLU A 8 5.36 11.64 18.59
N PHE A 9 5.04 10.52 17.95
CA PHE A 9 3.74 10.38 17.28
C PHE A 9 2.64 10.38 18.34
N PRO A 10 1.52 11.11 18.13
CA PRO A 10 0.47 11.19 19.15
C PRO A 10 -0.21 9.84 19.36
N GLU A 11 -0.44 9.46 20.63
CA GLU A 11 -1.12 8.20 20.97
C GLU A 11 -2.65 8.31 20.88
N ASP A 12 -3.21 9.52 20.96
CA ASP A 12 -4.66 9.78 20.93
C ASP A 12 -5.17 10.05 19.51
N ILE A 13 -4.80 9.19 18.57
CA ILE A 13 -5.31 9.24 17.19
C ILE A 13 -6.22 8.04 16.98
N PRO A 14 -7.49 8.23 16.59
CA PRO A 14 -8.39 7.13 16.33
C PRO A 14 -7.86 6.29 15.16
N THR A 15 -7.52 5.03 15.45
CA THR A 15 -7.13 4.05 14.44
C THR A 15 -8.31 3.16 14.10
N HIS A 16 -8.64 3.04 12.82
CA HIS A 16 -9.58 2.02 12.35
C HIS A 16 -8.83 0.76 11.91
N PRO A 17 -9.25 -0.43 12.34
CA PRO A 17 -8.62 -1.67 11.91
C PRO A 17 -8.79 -1.85 10.40
N LEU A 18 -7.68 -2.07 9.69
CA LEU A 18 -7.70 -2.31 8.26
C LEU A 18 -8.14 -3.75 8.00
N LEU A 19 -9.27 -3.91 7.31
CA LEU A 19 -9.82 -5.21 6.98
C LEU A 19 -9.05 -5.83 5.82
N VAL A 20 -8.63 -7.08 5.99
CA VAL A 20 -8.09 -7.93 4.92
C VAL A 20 -9.16 -8.93 4.51
N ILE A 21 -9.46 -8.97 3.21
CA ILE A 21 -10.50 -9.82 2.62
C ILE A 21 -9.83 -10.83 1.72
N ASP A 22 -10.18 -12.10 1.86
CA ASP A 22 -9.64 -13.15 1.02
C ASP A 22 -10.54 -13.34 -0.22
N TYR A 23 -10.08 -12.88 -1.38
CA TYR A 23 -10.86 -12.97 -2.62
C TYR A 23 -11.08 -14.41 -3.11
N SER A 24 -10.22 -15.34 -2.69
CA SER A 24 -10.38 -16.75 -3.05
C SER A 24 -11.53 -17.42 -2.31
N LEU A 25 -11.86 -16.91 -1.11
CA LEU A 25 -12.97 -17.36 -0.29
C LEU A 25 -14.25 -16.61 -0.72
N ARG A 26 -15.04 -17.26 -1.57
CA ARG A 26 -16.33 -16.72 -2.06
C ARG A 26 -17.51 -17.13 -1.19
N ASP A 27 -17.29 -17.24 0.12
CA ASP A 27 -18.36 -17.55 1.06
C ASP A 27 -19.14 -16.29 1.46
N GLN A 28 -20.30 -16.48 2.09
CA GLN A 28 -21.16 -15.37 2.47
C GLN A 28 -20.50 -14.46 3.52
N ASN A 29 -19.64 -14.99 4.38
CA ASN A 29 -18.99 -14.21 5.43
C ASN A 29 -17.99 -13.21 4.85
N GLU A 30 -17.16 -13.63 3.89
CA GLU A 30 -16.19 -12.73 3.24
C GLU A 30 -16.90 -11.71 2.32
N ILE A 31 -18.03 -12.08 1.71
CA ILE A 31 -18.88 -11.13 0.97
C ILE A 31 -19.48 -10.07 1.91
N ASP A 32 -20.03 -10.49 3.05
CA ASP A 32 -20.62 -9.55 4.03
C ASP A 32 -19.55 -8.63 4.64
N LYS A 33 -18.35 -9.17 4.89
CA LYS A 33 -17.19 -8.41 5.34
C LYS A 33 -16.74 -7.38 4.29
N LEU A 34 -16.71 -7.76 3.01
CA LEU A 34 -16.42 -6.84 1.91
C LEU A 34 -17.45 -5.72 1.81
N TRP A 35 -18.73 -6.07 1.88
CA TRP A 35 -19.81 -5.09 1.88
C TRP A 35 -19.68 -4.12 3.06
N GLY A 36 -19.43 -4.61 4.26
CA GLY A 36 -19.24 -3.79 5.46
C GLY A 36 -18.02 -2.86 5.34
N ALA A 37 -16.91 -3.35 4.78
CA ALA A 37 -15.72 -2.54 4.54
C ALA A 37 -15.99 -1.43 3.51
N ALA A 38 -16.63 -1.77 2.39
CA ALA A 38 -16.90 -0.83 1.30
C ALA A 38 -17.88 0.27 1.71
N THR A 39 -18.87 -0.04 2.55
CA THR A 39 -19.92 0.90 2.96
C THR A 39 -19.56 1.75 4.17
N ASN A 40 -18.81 1.21 5.14
CA ASN A 40 -18.54 1.93 6.39
C ASN A 40 -17.12 2.52 6.47
N LEU A 41 -16.12 1.87 5.89
CA LEU A 41 -14.71 2.28 5.98
C LEU A 41 -14.23 2.94 4.68
N GLY A 42 -14.69 2.45 3.53
CA GLY A 42 -14.23 2.90 2.21
C GLY A 42 -12.80 2.46 1.84
N PHE A 43 -12.17 1.64 2.68
CA PHE A 43 -10.82 1.12 2.47
C PHE A 43 -10.67 -0.30 3.03
N TRP A 44 -9.98 -1.17 2.28
CA TRP A 44 -9.66 -2.55 2.66
C TRP A 44 -8.48 -3.09 1.84
N TYR A 45 -7.89 -4.19 2.30
CA TYR A 45 -6.93 -4.98 1.52
C TYR A 45 -7.62 -6.21 0.93
N LEU A 46 -7.26 -6.54 -0.30
CA LEU A 46 -7.74 -7.72 -0.99
C LEU A 46 -6.58 -8.70 -1.18
N ASN A 47 -6.68 -9.89 -0.60
CA ASN A 47 -5.70 -10.95 -0.72
C ASN A 47 -6.16 -12.01 -1.74
N ASN A 48 -5.21 -12.75 -2.32
CA ASN A 48 -5.48 -13.87 -3.24
C ASN A 48 -6.37 -13.51 -4.45
N HIS A 49 -6.26 -12.27 -4.94
CA HIS A 49 -7.05 -11.77 -6.08
C HIS A 49 -6.40 -12.00 -7.45
N GLY A 50 -5.24 -12.68 -7.47
CA GLY A 50 -4.57 -13.14 -8.68
C GLY A 50 -3.82 -12.07 -9.47
N ALA A 51 -3.59 -10.88 -8.89
CA ALA A 51 -2.84 -9.81 -9.55
C ALA A 51 -1.36 -9.76 -9.14
N ASP A 52 -0.86 -10.75 -8.38
CA ASP A 52 0.49 -10.73 -7.82
C ASP A 52 1.57 -10.59 -8.90
N GLU A 53 1.48 -11.36 -9.98
CA GLU A 53 2.44 -11.28 -11.10
C GLU A 53 2.37 -9.93 -11.84
N LEU A 54 1.16 -9.38 -12.01
CA LEU A 54 0.97 -8.07 -12.64
C LEU A 54 1.54 -6.95 -11.76
N ALA A 55 1.29 -7.01 -10.45
CA ALA A 55 1.81 -6.07 -9.47
C ALA A 55 3.34 -6.10 -9.44
N GLU A 56 3.95 -7.30 -9.43
CA GLU A 56 5.41 -7.46 -9.47
C GLU A 56 6.01 -6.82 -10.72
N GLY A 57 5.44 -7.08 -11.90
CA GLY A 57 5.88 -6.44 -13.14
C GLY A 57 5.77 -4.91 -13.11
N MET A 58 4.71 -4.37 -12.51
CA MET A 58 4.54 -2.92 -12.31
C MET A 58 5.60 -2.34 -11.36
N PHE A 59 5.90 -3.03 -10.25
CA PHE A 59 6.92 -2.60 -9.29
C PHE A 59 8.31 -2.62 -9.92
N GLN A 60 8.66 -3.67 -10.66
CA GLN A 60 9.94 -3.76 -11.37
C GLN A 60 10.10 -2.61 -12.38
N MET A 61 9.09 -2.38 -13.22
CA MET A 61 9.10 -1.29 -14.18
C MET A 61 9.23 0.08 -13.49
N ALA A 62 8.51 0.30 -12.38
CA ALA A 62 8.60 1.52 -11.61
C ALA A 62 10.00 1.74 -11.03
N ALA A 63 10.63 0.69 -10.50
CA ALA A 63 11.99 0.73 -9.97
C ALA A 63 13.01 1.10 -11.07
N GLU A 64 12.94 0.46 -12.23
CA GLU A 64 13.78 0.79 -13.38
C GLU A 64 13.59 2.23 -13.84
N THR A 65 12.34 2.70 -13.87
CA THR A 65 11.98 4.06 -14.26
C THR A 65 12.60 5.08 -13.32
N MET A 66 12.44 4.91 -12.00
CA MET A 66 13.04 5.78 -11.00
C MET A 66 14.58 5.80 -11.09
N ALA A 67 15.21 4.64 -11.28
CA ALA A 67 16.65 4.53 -11.44
C ALA A 67 17.16 5.24 -12.71
N ARG A 68 16.42 5.15 -13.84
CA ARG A 68 16.75 5.86 -15.08
C ARG A 68 16.70 7.38 -14.89
N TYR A 69 15.66 7.90 -14.25
CA TYR A 69 15.55 9.33 -13.99
C TYR A 69 16.65 9.84 -13.05
N TRP A 70 17.01 9.07 -12.02
CA TRP A 70 18.13 9.38 -11.13
C TRP A 70 19.47 9.47 -11.88
N CYS A 71 19.81 8.43 -12.66
CA CYS A 71 21.04 8.38 -13.45
C CYS A 71 21.11 9.48 -14.52
N ARG A 72 19.97 9.82 -15.15
CA ARG A 72 19.90 10.91 -16.13
C ARG A 72 20.13 12.27 -15.49
N TRP A 73 19.55 12.52 -14.30
CA TRP A 73 19.75 13.77 -13.57
C TRP A 73 21.21 13.98 -13.15
N VAL A 74 21.88 12.93 -12.68
CA VAL A 74 23.32 12.96 -12.32
C VAL A 74 24.20 13.22 -13.54
N LYS A 75 23.86 12.67 -14.72
CA LYS A 75 24.61 12.90 -15.97
C LYS A 75 24.39 14.30 -16.58
N ILE A 76 23.26 14.95 -16.34
CA ILE A 76 22.95 16.30 -16.86
C ILE A 76 23.52 17.41 -15.97
N LYS A 77 23.76 17.11 -14.68
CA LYS A 77 24.30 18.06 -13.68
C LYS A 77 25.82 18.00 -13.54
N LYS A 78 26.51 17.28 -14.43
CA LYS A 78 27.98 17.16 -14.50
C LYS A 78 28.46 17.78 -15.81
#